data_AF-A0A538H960-F1
#
_entry.id   AF-A0A538H960-F1
#
_cell.length_a   1.000
_cell.length_b   1.000
_cell.length_c   1.000
_cell.angle_alpha   90.00
_cell.angle_beta   90.00
_cell.angle_gamma   90.00
#
_symmetry.space_group_name_H-M   'P 1'
#
loop_
_entity.id
_entity.type
_entity.pdbx_description
1 polymer ?
#
loop_
_entity_poly.entity_id
_entity_poly.type
_entity_poly.pdbx_seq_one_letter_code
_entity_poly.pdbx_strand_id
1 'polypeptide(L)'
;MLGLRRGPSSQRMSLPDPSQGSRHAKSPKSTGSMTSATTTPTEARLPGLEVEALQPQVKPHNHWLERGNPKRLMVFSGRSHPELATRIADHLGVELGEIEVGTFANGETYCRYGESIRGADVFLVQTGCDPVDRNVMELLLMIQAAKLASAKRITAVIPWFPYSRQDRKAKPREPISSRLVADMLQLAGADRVLTMDLHAGQIQGFFTVPVDHMTALPLFARHFRALGLHGDGIVSVAPDAGRAKVAVRFGEMLEADFAIMNKTRPAHDVAAATEVTGRVRDKVALVGDDVIMPGGTLLAGAQALRDHGATAVWV
;
A
#
# COMPACT_ATOMS: atom_id res chain seq x y z
N MET A 1 -45.48 -5.72 35.62
CA MET A 1 -44.88 -5.82 36.96
C MET A 1 -43.50 -6.47 36.82
N LEU A 2 -42.45 -5.67 36.67
CA LEU A 2 -41.03 -5.97 36.98
C LEU A 2 -40.21 -4.73 36.64
N GLY A 3 -39.84 -4.00 37.69
CA GLY A 3 -39.29 -2.65 37.63
C GLY A 3 -37.79 -2.62 37.37
N LEU A 4 -37.37 -1.67 36.53
CA LEU A 4 -35.99 -1.24 36.36
C LEU A 4 -35.59 -0.36 37.54
N ARG A 5 -34.66 -0.84 38.37
CA ARG A 5 -34.00 -0.04 39.42
C ARG A 5 -32.80 0.69 38.82
N ARG A 6 -32.80 2.02 38.91
CA ARG A 6 -31.60 2.87 38.80
C ARG A 6 -30.89 2.91 40.17
N GLY A 7 -29.57 2.84 40.16
CA GLY A 7 -28.72 3.11 41.32
C GLY A 7 -27.40 3.78 40.87
N PRO A 8 -26.79 4.66 41.69
CA PRO A 8 -25.86 5.71 41.23
C PRO A 8 -24.39 5.41 41.56
N SER A 9 -23.46 6.00 40.81
CA SER A 9 -22.23 6.67 41.31
C SER A 9 -21.19 6.84 40.20
N SER A 10 -20.96 8.09 39.78
CA SER A 10 -19.74 8.47 39.07
C SER A 10 -18.86 9.25 40.04
N GLN A 11 -17.80 8.62 40.56
CA GLN A 11 -16.73 9.31 41.27
C GLN A 11 -15.93 10.14 40.25
N ARG A 12 -15.88 11.46 40.47
CA ARG A 12 -14.97 12.36 39.77
C ARG A 12 -13.56 12.16 40.33
N MET A 13 -12.60 11.79 39.48
CA MET A 13 -11.17 11.90 39.78
C MET A 13 -10.72 13.34 39.52
N SER A 14 -10.30 14.04 40.56
CA SER A 14 -9.57 15.31 40.49
C SER A 14 -8.07 15.04 40.54
N LEU A 15 -7.32 15.48 39.53
CA LEU A 15 -5.86 15.49 39.53
C LEU A 15 -5.36 16.74 40.27
N PRO A 16 -4.29 16.66 41.10
CA PRO A 16 -3.65 17.83 41.66
C PRO A 16 -2.59 18.42 40.71
N ASP A 17 -2.58 19.75 40.71
CA ASP A 17 -1.70 20.69 40.01
C ASP A 17 -0.28 20.73 40.62
N PRO A 18 0.82 20.63 39.85
CA PRO A 18 2.17 20.76 40.37
C PRO A 18 2.69 22.19 40.20
N SER A 19 2.38 23.07 41.13
CA SER A 19 3.12 24.32 41.31
C SER A 19 3.36 24.59 42.79
N GLN A 20 4.51 25.20 43.11
CA GLN A 20 5.13 25.45 44.45
C GLN A 20 6.14 24.35 44.83
N GLY A 21 7.44 24.51 44.56
CA GLY A 21 8.41 25.33 45.32
C GLY A 21 9.66 24.44 45.49
N SER A 22 10.92 24.88 45.51
CA SER A 22 11.48 26.01 46.24
C SER A 22 12.90 26.28 45.70
N ARG A 23 13.27 27.56 45.69
CA ARG A 23 14.59 28.10 45.40
C ARG A 23 15.48 28.00 46.64
N HIS A 24 16.72 27.51 46.51
CA HIS A 24 17.84 27.85 47.39
C HIS A 24 19.11 27.95 46.54
N ALA A 25 19.63 29.16 46.30
CA ALA A 25 20.57 29.93 47.13
C ALA A 25 22.03 29.48 46.95
N LYS A 26 22.80 30.32 46.23
CA LYS A 26 24.27 30.27 46.12
C LYS A 26 24.90 30.98 47.33
N SER A 27 25.99 30.44 47.88
CA SER A 27 27.27 31.13 48.25
C SER A 27 28.24 30.13 48.93
N PRO A 28 29.49 30.47 49.31
CA PRO A 28 30.69 30.12 48.52
C PRO A 28 31.77 29.29 49.24
N LYS A 29 32.71 28.77 48.43
CA LYS A 29 34.11 28.32 48.67
C LYS A 29 34.59 27.99 50.11
N SER A 30 35.18 26.79 50.27
CA SER A 30 36.45 26.67 50.99
C SER A 30 37.36 25.59 50.36
N THR A 31 38.64 25.92 50.31
CA THR A 31 39.77 25.14 49.81
C THR A 31 40.22 24.11 50.85
N GLY A 32 40.41 22.86 50.44
CA GLY A 32 41.02 21.81 51.26
C GLY A 32 41.59 20.70 50.37
N SER A 33 42.88 20.78 50.10
CA SER A 33 43.66 19.75 49.43
C SER A 33 43.85 18.55 50.37
N MET A 34 43.32 17.38 50.01
CA MET A 34 43.76 16.10 50.55
C MET A 34 44.11 15.18 49.38
N THR A 35 45.41 15.02 49.14
CA THR A 35 46.00 14.03 48.24
C THR A 35 45.94 12.66 48.90
N SER A 36 45.06 11.77 48.44
CA SER A 36 45.16 10.33 48.70
C SER A 36 45.96 9.67 47.58
N ALA A 37 47.18 9.23 47.90
CA ALA A 37 47.99 8.42 46.99
C ALA A 37 47.37 7.01 46.88
N THR A 38 46.83 6.69 45.70
CA THR A 38 46.48 5.31 45.33
C THR A 38 47.53 4.83 44.34
N THR A 39 48.48 4.03 44.80
CA THR A 39 49.48 3.35 43.97
C THR A 39 48.81 2.21 43.19
N THR A 40 48.60 2.41 41.90
CA THR A 40 48.34 1.33 40.93
C THR A 40 49.63 0.55 40.67
N PRO A 41 49.62 -0.79 40.63
CA PRO A 41 50.80 -1.56 40.27
C PRO A 41 51.11 -1.37 38.79
N THR A 42 52.35 -0.97 38.49
CA THR A 42 52.84 -0.76 37.13
C THR A 42 53.08 -2.12 36.46
N GLU A 43 52.14 -2.60 35.66
CA GLU A 43 52.43 -3.67 34.69
C GLU A 43 53.49 -3.17 33.70
N ALA A 44 54.60 -3.90 33.61
CA ALA A 44 55.67 -3.60 32.67
C ALA A 44 55.14 -3.78 31.24
N ARG A 45 55.03 -2.67 30.50
CA ARG A 45 54.60 -2.67 29.09
C ARG A 45 55.71 -3.23 28.21
N LEU A 46 55.35 -4.16 27.32
CA LEU A 46 56.27 -4.77 26.36
C LEU A 46 56.71 -3.74 25.29
N PRO A 47 58.01 -3.60 24.98
CA PRO A 47 58.48 -2.67 23.96
C PRO A 47 57.92 -3.01 22.56
N GLY A 48 57.31 -2.05 21.88
CA GLY A 48 56.77 -2.20 20.51
C GLY A 48 55.26 -2.45 20.41
N LEU A 49 54.54 -2.54 21.53
CA LEU A 49 53.07 -2.67 21.61
C LEU A 49 52.44 -1.47 22.32
N GLU A 50 53.06 -0.29 22.21
CA GLU A 50 52.55 0.95 22.74
C GLU A 50 51.35 1.41 21.89
N VAL A 51 50.17 0.90 22.22
CA VAL A 51 48.94 1.50 21.72
C VAL A 51 48.81 2.83 22.45
N GLU A 52 49.09 3.92 21.73
CA GLU A 52 48.77 5.25 22.19
C GLU A 52 47.30 5.23 22.60
N ALA A 53 47.03 5.45 23.89
CA ALA A 53 45.68 5.43 24.40
C ALA A 53 44.95 6.58 23.70
N LEU A 54 44.18 6.26 22.65
CA LEU A 54 43.23 7.14 22.02
C LEU A 54 42.22 7.48 23.10
N GLN A 55 42.51 8.51 23.90
CA GLN A 55 41.53 9.14 24.73
C GLN A 55 40.53 9.77 23.74
N PRO A 56 39.30 9.25 23.62
CA PRO A 56 38.33 9.88 22.75
C PRO A 56 38.20 11.31 23.25
N GLN A 57 38.52 12.30 22.40
CA GLN A 57 38.25 13.68 22.71
C GLN A 57 36.73 13.85 22.75
N VAL A 58 36.14 13.59 23.91
CA VAL A 58 34.73 13.84 24.17
C VAL A 58 34.58 15.35 24.29
N LYS A 59 34.44 16.01 23.14
CA LYS A 59 33.88 17.35 23.10
C LYS A 59 32.46 17.25 23.69
N PRO A 60 32.04 18.15 24.60
CA PRO A 60 30.68 18.17 25.10
C PRO A 60 29.78 18.62 23.96
N HIS A 61 29.37 17.66 23.15
CA HIS A 61 28.31 17.82 22.19
C HIS A 61 27.02 17.42 22.89
N ASN A 62 25.91 18.04 22.49
CA ASN A 62 24.58 17.59 22.84
C ASN A 62 24.49 16.05 22.76
N HIS A 63 23.57 15.40 23.47
CA HIS A 63 23.43 13.93 23.45
C HIS A 63 22.99 13.36 22.06
N TRP A 64 23.13 14.13 20.99
CA TRP A 64 22.81 13.80 19.60
C TRP A 64 23.88 14.33 18.64
N LEU A 65 24.10 13.58 17.55
CA LEU A 65 24.86 14.01 16.38
C LEU A 65 23.87 14.31 15.26
N GLU A 66 24.00 15.47 14.64
CA GLU A 66 23.22 15.82 13.44
C GLU A 66 23.75 15.01 12.26
N ARG A 67 23.18 13.82 12.06
CA ARG A 67 23.44 13.02 10.86
C ARG A 67 22.52 13.52 9.76
N GLY A 68 23.08 14.21 8.77
CA GLY A 68 22.39 14.42 7.50
C GLY A 68 21.95 13.06 6.98
N ASN A 69 20.64 12.79 6.94
CA ASN A 69 20.13 11.52 6.47
C ASN A 69 20.01 11.62 4.95
N PRO A 70 20.91 11.04 4.14
CA PRO A 70 20.68 10.98 2.70
C PRO A 70 19.41 10.16 2.49
N LYS A 71 18.32 10.82 2.10
CA LYS A 71 17.06 10.16 1.77
C LYS A 71 17.28 9.40 0.47
N ARG A 72 17.72 8.14 0.56
CA ARG A 72 17.88 7.24 -0.57
C ARG A 72 16.52 6.63 -0.91
N LEU A 73 15.99 6.93 -2.08
CA LEU A 73 14.84 6.24 -2.65
C LEU A 73 15.35 5.09 -3.51
N MET A 74 14.83 3.88 -3.30
CA MET A 74 15.25 2.70 -4.04
C MET A 74 14.03 1.92 -4.50
N VAL A 75 14.03 1.51 -5.77
CA VAL A 75 12.94 0.72 -6.37
C VAL A 75 13.46 -0.69 -6.63
N PHE A 76 12.72 -1.69 -6.20
CA PHE A 76 12.99 -3.10 -6.50
C PHE A 76 11.75 -3.74 -7.10
N SER A 77 11.96 -4.80 -7.87
CA SER A 77 10.88 -5.58 -8.46
C SER A 77 10.93 -7.01 -7.98
N GLY A 78 9.75 -7.58 -7.74
CA GLY A 78 9.62 -9.02 -7.79
C GLY A 78 9.53 -9.53 -9.24
N ARG A 79 9.15 -10.79 -9.41
CA ARG A 79 9.13 -11.49 -10.70
C ARG A 79 7.88 -11.23 -11.52
N SER A 80 6.84 -10.62 -10.94
CA SER A 80 5.56 -10.46 -11.66
C SER A 80 5.67 -9.54 -12.87
N HIS A 81 6.25 -8.34 -12.72
CA HIS A 81 6.32 -7.33 -13.79
C HIS A 81 7.61 -6.49 -13.72
N PRO A 82 8.80 -7.09 -13.95
CA PRO A 82 10.06 -6.37 -13.94
C PRO A 82 10.11 -5.22 -14.95
N GLU A 83 9.51 -5.39 -16.13
CA GLU A 83 9.45 -4.32 -17.15
C GLU A 83 8.72 -3.07 -16.65
N LEU A 84 7.61 -3.24 -15.93
CA LEU A 84 6.88 -2.12 -15.34
C LEU A 84 7.73 -1.42 -14.27
N ALA A 85 8.42 -2.19 -13.43
CA ALA A 85 9.29 -1.63 -12.40
C ALA A 85 10.46 -0.85 -13.00
N THR A 86 11.08 -1.36 -14.08
CA THR A 86 12.11 -0.63 -14.84
C THR A 86 11.56 0.69 -15.37
N ARG A 87 10.38 0.68 -16.02
CA ARG A 87 9.76 1.91 -16.53
C ARG A 87 9.44 2.93 -15.43
N ILE A 88 9.06 2.46 -14.24
CA ILE A 88 8.88 3.33 -13.06
C ILE A 88 10.22 3.93 -12.62
N ALA A 89 11.26 3.11 -12.51
CA ALA A 89 12.61 3.54 -12.12
C ALA A 89 13.18 4.57 -13.12
N ASP A 90 13.06 4.32 -14.42
CA ASP A 90 13.48 5.22 -15.49
C ASP A 90 12.77 6.58 -15.39
N HIS A 91 11.46 6.59 -15.12
CA HIS A 91 10.70 7.83 -14.96
C HIS A 91 11.11 8.62 -13.71
N LEU A 92 11.63 7.94 -12.68
CA LEU A 92 12.17 8.55 -11.47
C LEU A 92 13.64 8.96 -11.60
N GLY A 93 14.32 8.58 -12.69
CA GLY A 93 15.75 8.83 -12.90
C GLY A 93 16.64 8.02 -11.97
N VAL A 94 16.22 6.82 -11.59
CA VAL A 94 16.99 5.88 -10.76
C VAL A 94 17.14 4.53 -11.46
N GLU A 95 18.20 3.80 -11.13
CA GLU A 95 18.34 2.41 -11.57
C GLU A 95 17.45 1.49 -10.72
N LEU A 96 16.98 0.39 -11.32
CA LEU A 96 16.28 -0.65 -10.59
C LEU A 96 17.28 -1.41 -9.72
N GLY A 97 17.03 -1.47 -8.41
CA GLY A 97 17.94 -2.10 -7.46
C GLY A 97 18.03 -3.62 -7.66
N GLU A 98 19.20 -4.17 -7.33
CA GLU A 98 19.47 -5.60 -7.51
C GLU A 98 18.83 -6.42 -6.38
N ILE A 99 18.00 -7.39 -6.78
CA ILE A 99 17.40 -8.36 -5.88
C ILE A 99 17.43 -9.75 -6.50
N GLU A 100 18.03 -10.68 -5.78
CA GLU A 100 18.07 -12.09 -6.14
C GLU A 100 16.75 -12.73 -5.71
N VAL A 101 15.98 -13.22 -6.68
CA VAL A 101 14.71 -13.91 -6.43
C VAL A 101 14.76 -15.29 -7.06
N GLY A 102 14.53 -16.31 -6.25
CA GLY A 102 14.70 -17.71 -6.63
C GLY A 102 13.55 -18.60 -6.20
N THR A 103 13.56 -19.82 -6.71
CA THR A 103 12.65 -20.88 -6.26
C THR A 103 13.48 -22.13 -6.00
N PHE A 104 13.44 -22.64 -4.77
CA PHE A 104 14.13 -23.88 -4.41
C PHE A 104 13.47 -25.09 -5.09
N ALA A 105 14.16 -26.23 -5.10
CA ALA A 105 13.69 -27.44 -5.77
C ALA A 105 12.32 -27.95 -5.26
N ASN A 106 11.96 -27.64 -4.01
CA ASN A 106 10.68 -27.99 -3.40
C ASN A 106 9.57 -26.93 -3.63
N GLY A 107 9.85 -25.86 -4.37
CA GLY A 107 8.89 -24.80 -4.69
C GLY A 107 8.88 -23.60 -3.73
N GLU A 108 9.71 -23.60 -2.69
CA GLU A 108 9.82 -22.46 -1.76
C GLU A 108 10.46 -21.25 -2.42
N THR A 109 9.98 -20.06 -2.09
CA THR A 109 10.48 -18.80 -2.65
C THR A 109 11.68 -18.29 -1.84
N TYR A 110 12.70 -17.81 -2.54
CA TYR A 110 13.90 -17.22 -1.97
C TYR A 110 14.05 -15.76 -2.42
N CYS A 111 14.54 -14.89 -1.53
CA CYS A 111 14.76 -13.48 -1.81
C CYS A 111 15.99 -12.95 -1.06
N ARG A 112 16.87 -12.21 -1.73
CA ARG A 112 18.03 -11.51 -1.12
C ARG A 112 18.36 -10.21 -1.87
N TYR A 113 18.50 -9.10 -1.14
CA TYR A 113 18.99 -7.85 -1.72
C TYR A 113 20.48 -7.94 -2.06
N GLY A 114 20.85 -7.52 -3.28
CA GLY A 114 22.24 -7.50 -3.76
C GLY A 114 23.09 -6.39 -3.13
N GLU A 115 22.43 -5.35 -2.62
CA GLU A 115 23.07 -4.13 -2.10
C GLU A 115 22.50 -3.66 -0.74
N SER A 116 23.16 -2.70 -0.12
CA SER A 116 22.74 -2.19 1.20
C SER A 116 21.58 -1.19 1.13
N ILE A 117 20.41 -1.65 1.55
CA ILE A 117 19.19 -0.86 1.69
C ILE A 117 19.01 -0.22 3.07
N ARG A 118 20.04 -0.27 3.94
CA ARG A 118 19.97 0.27 5.31
C ARG A 118 19.62 1.76 5.29
N GLY A 119 18.56 2.14 6.00
CA GLY A 119 18.10 3.51 6.12
C GLY A 119 17.41 4.07 4.86
N ALA A 120 17.27 3.27 3.80
CA ALA A 120 16.63 3.68 2.55
C ALA A 120 15.10 3.68 2.65
N ASP A 121 14.47 4.44 1.75
CA ASP A 121 13.04 4.39 1.45
C ASP A 121 12.83 3.47 0.24
N VAL A 122 12.30 2.29 0.52
CA VAL A 122 12.25 1.15 -0.40
C VAL A 122 10.85 1.03 -1.00
N PHE A 123 10.76 0.96 -2.32
CA PHE A 123 9.53 0.71 -3.08
C PHE A 123 9.62 -0.66 -3.73
N LEU A 124 8.69 -1.55 -3.40
CA LEU A 124 8.67 -2.93 -3.88
C LEU A 124 7.54 -3.11 -4.88
N VAL A 125 7.87 -3.27 -6.16
CA VAL A 125 6.89 -3.47 -7.23
C VAL A 125 6.59 -4.95 -7.39
N GLN A 126 5.36 -5.34 -7.06
CA GLN A 126 4.85 -6.71 -7.28
C GLN A 126 3.32 -6.69 -7.35
N THR A 127 2.73 -7.45 -8.27
CA THR A 127 1.28 -7.45 -8.48
C THR A 127 0.62 -8.82 -8.27
N GLY A 128 -0.71 -8.84 -8.15
CA GLY A 128 -1.53 -10.04 -7.94
C GLY A 128 -1.83 -10.87 -9.19
N CYS A 129 -0.87 -11.05 -10.10
CA CYS A 129 -1.06 -11.84 -11.32
C CYS A 129 -0.72 -13.33 -11.10
N ASP A 130 -1.05 -14.16 -12.09
CA ASP A 130 -0.68 -15.58 -12.07
C ASP A 130 0.85 -15.77 -12.05
N PRO A 131 1.42 -16.65 -11.20
CA PRO A 131 0.78 -17.41 -10.12
C PRO A 131 0.56 -16.54 -8.87
N VAL A 132 -0.70 -16.30 -8.51
CA VAL A 132 -1.10 -15.28 -7.52
C VAL A 132 -0.46 -15.53 -6.16
N ASP A 133 -0.55 -16.74 -5.64
CA ASP A 133 -0.06 -17.08 -4.30
C ASP A 133 1.45 -16.96 -4.19
N ARG A 134 2.17 -17.34 -5.25
CA ARG A 134 3.63 -17.20 -5.30
C ARG A 134 4.03 -15.73 -5.28
N ASN A 135 3.37 -14.89 -6.07
CA ASN A 135 3.66 -13.46 -6.11
C ASN A 135 3.34 -12.77 -4.78
N VAL A 136 2.28 -13.19 -4.10
CA VAL A 136 1.97 -12.73 -2.72
C VAL A 136 3.08 -13.15 -1.76
N MET A 137 3.46 -14.43 -1.74
CA MET A 137 4.51 -14.93 -0.84
C MET A 137 5.87 -14.27 -1.12
N GLU A 138 6.22 -14.07 -2.38
CA GLU A 138 7.44 -13.39 -2.79
C GLU A 138 7.47 -11.95 -2.27
N LEU A 139 6.37 -11.19 -2.43
CA LEU A 139 6.28 -9.83 -1.89
C LEU A 139 6.44 -9.80 -0.36
N LEU A 140 5.80 -10.73 0.35
CA LEU A 140 5.93 -10.84 1.81
C LEU A 140 7.38 -11.07 2.25
N LEU A 141 8.09 -11.95 1.54
CA LEU A 141 9.51 -12.23 1.80
C LEU A 141 10.41 -11.03 1.45
N MET A 142 10.13 -10.33 0.34
CA MET A 142 10.85 -9.10 -0.02
C MET A 142 10.68 -8.01 1.06
N ILE A 143 9.46 -7.82 1.57
CA ILE A 143 9.15 -6.87 2.65
C ILE A 143 9.89 -7.27 3.93
N GLN A 144 9.79 -8.55 4.33
CA GLN A 144 10.43 -9.03 5.56
C GLN A 144 11.95 -8.89 5.47
N ALA A 145 12.55 -9.27 4.34
CA ALA A 145 13.99 -9.11 4.10
C ALA A 145 14.41 -7.63 4.16
N ALA A 146 13.59 -6.71 3.62
CA ALA A 146 13.88 -5.27 3.70
C ALA A 146 13.87 -4.75 5.13
N LYS A 147 12.87 -5.18 5.92
CA LYS A 147 12.76 -4.82 7.34
C LYS A 147 13.95 -5.31 8.15
N LEU A 148 14.37 -6.57 7.94
CA LEU A 148 15.54 -7.15 8.60
C LEU A 148 16.86 -6.49 8.14
N ALA A 149 16.94 -6.06 6.89
CA ALA A 149 18.05 -5.27 6.36
C ALA A 149 18.04 -3.80 6.83
N SER A 150 17.10 -3.44 7.73
CA SER A 150 16.98 -2.10 8.32
C SER A 150 16.67 -1.00 7.31
N ALA A 151 15.82 -1.29 6.31
CA ALA A 151 15.18 -0.24 5.53
C ALA A 151 14.44 0.73 6.47
N LYS A 152 14.47 2.03 6.14
CA LYS A 152 13.81 3.06 6.96
C LYS A 152 12.30 3.07 6.75
N ARG A 153 11.88 2.84 5.52
CA ARG A 153 10.47 2.79 5.11
C ARG A 153 10.32 1.81 3.95
N ILE A 154 9.25 1.02 3.97
CA ILE A 154 8.92 0.03 2.95
C ILE A 154 7.53 0.31 2.41
N THR A 155 7.46 0.67 1.13
CA THR A 155 6.20 0.87 0.39
C THR A 155 5.98 -0.32 -0.54
N ALA A 156 4.90 -1.07 -0.32
CA ALA A 156 4.47 -2.11 -1.25
C ALA A 156 3.70 -1.47 -2.41
N VAL A 157 4.28 -1.49 -3.61
CA VAL A 157 3.67 -1.00 -4.84
C VAL A 157 3.00 -2.18 -5.54
N ILE A 158 1.68 -2.24 -5.44
CA ILE A 158 0.84 -3.35 -5.90
C ILE A 158 -0.15 -2.84 -6.94
N PRO A 159 0.25 -2.71 -8.23
CA PRO A 159 -0.60 -2.14 -9.27
C PRO A 159 -1.98 -2.80 -9.36
N TRP A 160 -2.05 -4.13 -9.23
CA TRP A 160 -3.30 -4.87 -9.15
C TRP A 160 -3.32 -5.70 -7.87
N PHE A 161 -4.19 -5.33 -6.94
CA PHE A 161 -4.23 -5.95 -5.61
C PHE A 161 -4.80 -7.38 -5.66
N PRO A 162 -4.04 -8.40 -5.20
CA PRO A 162 -4.49 -9.79 -5.23
C PRO A 162 -5.67 -9.99 -4.29
N TYR A 163 -6.52 -10.96 -4.61
CA TYR A 163 -7.69 -11.32 -3.80
C TYR A 163 -8.71 -10.20 -3.57
N SER A 164 -8.61 -9.06 -4.28
CA SER A 164 -9.47 -7.88 -4.12
C SER A 164 -10.97 -8.16 -4.30
N ARG A 165 -11.33 -9.20 -5.06
CA ARG A 165 -12.73 -9.64 -5.27
C ARG A 165 -13.34 -10.40 -4.09
N GLN A 166 -12.53 -10.78 -3.10
CA GLN A 166 -12.95 -11.48 -1.89
C GLN A 166 -12.87 -10.52 -0.69
N ASP A 167 -13.63 -9.41 -0.80
CA ASP A 167 -13.65 -8.27 0.11
C ASP A 167 -14.72 -8.38 1.22
N ARG A 168 -15.64 -9.34 1.12
CA ARG A 168 -16.68 -9.59 2.12
C ARG A 168 -17.08 -11.05 2.15
N LYS A 169 -17.79 -11.46 3.21
CA LYS A 169 -18.46 -12.76 3.25
C LYS A 169 -19.78 -12.67 2.48
N ALA A 170 -19.83 -13.25 1.28
CA ALA A 170 -21.07 -13.33 0.51
C ALA A 170 -21.95 -14.50 1.02
N LYS A 171 -21.33 -15.56 1.52
CA LYS A 171 -22.00 -16.72 2.13
C LYS A 171 -21.40 -17.08 3.50
N PRO A 172 -22.12 -17.85 4.34
CA PRO A 172 -21.55 -18.37 5.58
C PRO A 172 -20.30 -19.22 5.33
N ARG A 173 -19.31 -19.10 6.22
CA ARG A 173 -18.06 -19.90 6.24
C ARG A 173 -17.06 -19.62 5.09
N GLU A 174 -17.16 -18.47 4.43
CA GLU A 174 -16.15 -17.98 3.48
C GLU A 174 -15.10 -17.08 4.17
N PRO A 175 -13.86 -17.00 3.64
CA PRO A 175 -12.85 -16.04 4.09
C PRO A 175 -13.13 -14.63 3.54
N ILE A 176 -12.46 -13.64 4.14
CA ILE A 176 -12.29 -12.31 3.55
C ILE A 176 -10.81 -12.22 3.12
N SER A 177 -10.46 -12.86 2.01
CA SER A 177 -9.06 -13.05 1.61
C SER A 177 -8.33 -11.74 1.34
N SER A 178 -9.03 -10.71 0.83
CA SER A 178 -8.48 -9.36 0.69
C SER A 178 -7.99 -8.79 2.02
N ARG A 179 -8.75 -8.99 3.11
CA ARG A 179 -8.37 -8.58 4.46
C ARG A 179 -7.18 -9.40 4.98
N LEU A 180 -7.16 -10.71 4.74
CA LEU A 180 -6.02 -11.56 5.12
C LEU A 180 -4.72 -11.10 4.45
N VAL A 181 -4.74 -10.81 3.15
CA VAL A 181 -3.58 -10.27 2.43
C VAL A 181 -3.14 -8.93 3.00
N ALA A 182 -4.08 -8.02 3.26
CA ALA A 182 -3.77 -6.73 3.89
C ALA A 182 -3.06 -6.91 5.24
N ASP A 183 -3.55 -7.83 6.09
CA ASP A 183 -2.95 -8.13 7.39
C ASP A 183 -1.54 -8.73 7.25
N MET A 184 -1.33 -9.65 6.30
CA MET A 184 -0.02 -10.26 6.05
C MET A 184 1.02 -9.22 5.60
N LEU A 185 0.67 -8.31 4.69
CA LEU A 185 1.59 -7.26 4.21
C LEU A 185 2.07 -6.36 5.35
N GLN A 186 1.13 -5.95 6.22
CA GLN A 186 1.43 -5.11 7.38
C GLN A 186 2.28 -5.86 8.41
N LEU A 187 1.95 -7.13 8.67
CA LEU A 187 2.71 -7.96 9.62
C LEU A 187 4.14 -8.23 9.12
N ALA A 188 4.31 -8.48 7.82
CA ALA A 188 5.62 -8.62 7.20
C ALA A 188 6.47 -7.35 7.37
N GLY A 189 5.84 -6.18 7.37
CA GLY A 189 6.49 -4.91 7.69
C GLY A 189 6.31 -3.80 6.66
N ALA A 190 5.30 -3.85 5.79
CA ALA A 190 5.00 -2.73 4.91
C ALA A 190 4.51 -1.54 5.73
N ASP A 191 5.11 -0.37 5.50
CA ASP A 191 4.72 0.90 6.14
C ASP A 191 3.66 1.66 5.35
N ARG A 192 3.48 1.30 4.06
CA ARG A 192 2.55 1.93 3.12
C ARG A 192 2.24 0.97 1.98
N VAL A 193 1.04 1.10 1.41
CA VAL A 193 0.66 0.43 0.16
C VAL A 193 0.31 1.47 -0.90
N LEU A 194 0.80 1.27 -2.11
CA LEU A 194 0.41 2.02 -3.31
C LEU A 194 -0.25 1.05 -4.28
N THR A 195 -1.48 1.32 -4.70
CA THR A 195 -2.24 0.42 -5.58
C THR A 195 -3.15 1.20 -6.54
N MET A 196 -3.72 0.53 -7.54
CA MET A 196 -4.56 1.16 -8.56
C MET A 196 -5.88 0.40 -8.71
N ASP A 197 -6.98 1.16 -8.78
CA ASP A 197 -8.35 0.68 -9.07
C ASP A 197 -8.72 -0.61 -8.32
N LEU A 198 -8.70 -0.55 -6.98
CA LEU A 198 -9.18 -1.61 -6.11
C LEU A 198 -10.61 -2.02 -6.49
N HIS A 199 -10.86 -3.33 -6.49
CA HIS A 199 -12.18 -3.88 -6.81
C HIS A 199 -13.31 -3.20 -6.01
N ALA A 200 -13.07 -3.00 -4.71
CA ALA A 200 -13.91 -2.22 -3.82
C ALA A 200 -13.08 -1.18 -3.06
N GLY A 201 -13.52 0.09 -3.07
CA GLY A 201 -12.79 1.18 -2.41
C GLY A 201 -12.64 1.01 -0.89
N GLN A 202 -13.52 0.22 -0.26
CA GLN A 202 -13.53 -0.12 1.16
C GLN A 202 -12.32 -0.96 1.58
N ILE A 203 -11.64 -1.62 0.65
CA ILE A 203 -10.41 -2.39 0.92
C ILE A 203 -9.33 -1.51 1.56
N GLN A 204 -9.32 -0.21 1.30
CA GLN A 204 -8.45 0.74 2.00
C GLN A 204 -8.62 0.68 3.53
N GLY A 205 -9.84 0.43 4.01
CA GLY A 205 -10.15 0.25 5.44
C GLY A 205 -9.65 -1.05 6.04
N PHE A 206 -9.12 -1.99 5.24
CA PHE A 206 -8.44 -3.19 5.75
C PHE A 206 -7.01 -2.91 6.17
N PHE A 207 -6.45 -1.74 5.86
CA PHE A 207 -5.12 -1.36 6.27
C PHE A 207 -5.18 -0.38 7.45
N THR A 208 -4.30 -0.57 8.42
CA THR A 208 -3.98 0.42 9.45
C THR A 208 -2.87 1.36 8.99
N VAL A 209 -2.01 0.88 8.09
CA VAL A 209 -1.02 1.70 7.38
C VAL A 209 -1.66 2.53 6.26
N PRO A 210 -1.05 3.67 5.86
CA PRO A 210 -1.55 4.47 4.75
C PRO A 210 -1.63 3.68 3.44
N VAL A 211 -2.73 3.87 2.71
CA VAL A 211 -2.92 3.33 1.35
C VAL A 211 -3.11 4.48 0.38
N ASP A 212 -2.24 4.57 -0.61
CA ASP A 212 -2.42 5.45 -1.76
C ASP A 212 -3.14 4.66 -2.85
N HIS A 213 -4.45 4.88 -2.98
CA HIS A 213 -5.29 4.24 -3.98
C HIS A 213 -5.47 5.15 -5.20
N MET A 214 -4.74 4.85 -6.27
CA MET A 214 -4.80 5.57 -7.53
C MET A 214 -5.95 5.07 -8.41
N THR A 215 -6.32 5.88 -9.41
CA THR A 215 -7.29 5.49 -10.43
C THR A 215 -6.79 5.82 -11.83
N ALA A 216 -6.98 4.89 -12.77
CA ALA A 216 -6.66 5.06 -14.18
C ALA A 216 -7.75 5.83 -14.95
N LEU A 217 -8.90 6.10 -14.34
CA LEU A 217 -10.07 6.69 -15.01
C LEU A 217 -9.75 7.96 -15.83
N PRO A 218 -8.96 8.95 -15.33
CA PRO A 218 -8.60 10.11 -16.12
C PRO A 218 -7.72 9.80 -17.33
N LEU A 219 -6.89 8.74 -17.27
CA LEU A 219 -6.07 8.30 -18.40
C LEU A 219 -6.95 7.73 -19.51
N PHE A 220 -7.93 6.90 -19.15
CA PHE A 220 -8.90 6.37 -20.10
C PHE A 220 -9.75 7.49 -20.71
N ALA A 221 -10.21 8.45 -19.90
CA ALA A 221 -11.02 9.55 -20.42
C ALA A 221 -10.23 10.38 -21.45
N ARG A 222 -8.96 10.68 -21.15
CA ARG A 222 -8.08 11.36 -22.10
C ARG A 222 -7.87 10.55 -23.38
N HIS A 223 -7.72 9.23 -23.27
CA HIS A 223 -7.57 8.35 -24.43
C HIS A 223 -8.80 8.42 -25.36
N PHE A 224 -10.01 8.22 -24.81
CA PHE A 224 -11.24 8.26 -25.61
C PHE A 224 -11.55 9.66 -26.16
N ARG A 225 -11.24 10.73 -25.41
CA ARG A 225 -11.33 12.11 -25.95
C ARG A 225 -10.40 12.32 -27.14
N ALA A 226 -9.18 11.80 -27.09
CA ALA A 226 -8.23 11.90 -28.20
C ALA A 226 -8.70 11.14 -29.45
N LEU A 227 -9.55 10.12 -29.28
CA LEU A 227 -10.21 9.40 -30.38
C LEU A 227 -11.48 10.11 -30.89
N GLY A 228 -11.86 11.27 -30.33
CA GLY A 228 -13.11 11.97 -30.64
C GLY A 228 -14.36 11.30 -30.04
N LEU A 229 -14.18 10.39 -29.08
CA LEU A 229 -15.28 9.65 -28.43
C LEU A 229 -15.70 10.36 -27.14
N HIS A 230 -16.32 11.54 -27.29
CA HIS A 230 -16.90 12.33 -26.20
C HIS A 230 -18.16 13.12 -26.66
N GLY A 231 -18.96 13.63 -25.73
CA GLY A 231 -20.18 14.41 -26.00
C GLY A 231 -21.47 13.57 -26.14
N ASP A 232 -22.51 14.20 -26.69
CA ASP A 232 -23.89 13.67 -26.73
C ASP A 232 -24.06 12.31 -27.44
N GLY A 233 -23.17 12.00 -28.39
CA GLY A 233 -23.18 10.73 -29.14
C GLY A 233 -22.61 9.53 -28.38
N ILE A 234 -22.13 9.75 -27.15
CA ILE A 234 -21.43 8.74 -26.34
C ILE A 234 -22.26 8.38 -25.12
N VAL A 235 -22.16 7.12 -24.71
CA VAL A 235 -22.69 6.64 -23.44
C VAL A 235 -21.63 5.83 -22.69
N SER A 236 -21.33 6.25 -21.46
CA SER A 236 -20.50 5.51 -20.51
C SER A 236 -21.34 4.40 -19.88
N VAL A 237 -20.89 3.16 -19.95
CA VAL A 237 -21.68 2.00 -19.53
C VAL A 237 -21.01 1.27 -18.37
N ALA A 238 -21.74 1.15 -17.26
CA ALA A 238 -21.36 0.28 -16.16
C ALA A 238 -21.74 -1.18 -16.49
N PRO A 239 -20.82 -2.15 -16.35
CA PRO A 239 -21.11 -3.55 -16.61
C PRO A 239 -22.01 -4.21 -15.55
N ASP A 240 -22.06 -3.63 -14.36
CA ASP A 240 -22.98 -3.99 -13.29
C ASP A 240 -23.28 -2.79 -12.36
N ALA A 241 -24.19 -2.99 -11.42
CA ALA A 241 -24.57 -1.97 -10.45
C ALA A 241 -23.43 -1.54 -9.51
N GLY A 242 -22.45 -2.40 -9.25
CA GLY A 242 -21.28 -2.09 -8.42
C GLY A 242 -20.38 -1.04 -9.06
N ARG A 243 -20.34 -0.99 -10.39
CA ARG A 243 -19.55 -0.05 -11.20
C ARG A 243 -20.27 1.25 -11.55
N ALA A 244 -21.55 1.41 -11.19
CA ALA A 244 -22.36 2.57 -11.58
C ALA A 244 -21.70 3.92 -11.26
N LYS A 245 -21.11 4.09 -10.07
CA LYS A 245 -20.43 5.34 -9.68
C LYS A 245 -19.21 5.65 -10.55
N VAL A 246 -18.50 4.62 -11.00
CA VAL A 246 -17.33 4.78 -11.87
C VAL A 246 -17.79 5.20 -13.26
N ALA A 247 -18.83 4.56 -13.81
CA ALA A 247 -19.38 4.91 -15.11
C ALA A 247 -19.95 6.33 -15.14
N VAL A 248 -20.63 6.79 -14.08
CA VAL A 248 -21.10 8.19 -13.98
C VAL A 248 -19.92 9.15 -14.05
N ARG A 249 -18.89 8.95 -13.22
CA ARG A 249 -17.69 9.81 -13.21
C ARG A 249 -16.96 9.80 -14.54
N PHE A 250 -16.92 8.64 -15.21
CA PHE A 250 -16.35 8.52 -16.55
C PHE A 250 -17.15 9.29 -17.60
N GLY A 251 -18.48 9.20 -17.54
CA GLY A 251 -19.39 9.97 -18.38
C GLY A 251 -19.21 11.47 -18.20
N GLU A 252 -19.09 11.96 -16.96
CA GLU A 252 -18.80 13.36 -16.66
C GLU A 252 -17.48 13.84 -17.30
N MET A 253 -16.42 13.03 -17.26
CA MET A 253 -15.12 13.37 -17.90
C MET A 253 -15.21 13.40 -19.44
N LEU A 254 -16.15 12.65 -20.01
CA LEU A 254 -16.41 12.56 -21.45
C LEU A 254 -17.55 13.44 -21.92
N GLU A 255 -18.20 14.21 -21.04
CA GLU A 255 -19.44 14.95 -21.36
C GLU A 255 -20.49 14.04 -22.02
N ALA A 256 -20.58 12.79 -21.54
CA ALA A 256 -21.38 11.72 -22.12
C ALA A 256 -22.52 11.32 -21.17
N ASP A 257 -23.56 10.71 -21.74
CA ASP A 257 -24.59 10.05 -20.94
C ASP A 257 -24.02 8.84 -20.20
N PHE A 258 -24.77 8.30 -19.24
CA PHE A 258 -24.43 7.02 -18.61
C PHE A 258 -25.56 5.99 -18.74
N ALA A 259 -25.18 4.72 -18.76
CA ALA A 259 -26.08 3.59 -18.67
C ALA A 259 -25.51 2.52 -17.73
N ILE A 260 -26.39 1.67 -17.22
CA ILE A 260 -26.03 0.57 -16.32
C ILE A 260 -26.61 -0.71 -16.90
N MET A 261 -25.77 -1.72 -17.05
CA MET A 261 -26.20 -3.08 -17.32
C MET A 261 -26.57 -3.76 -16.01
N ASN A 262 -27.74 -4.40 -15.97
CA ASN A 262 -28.16 -5.25 -14.87
C ASN A 262 -28.22 -6.69 -15.38
N LYS A 263 -27.41 -7.54 -14.77
CA LYS A 263 -27.32 -8.95 -15.14
C LYS A 263 -28.15 -9.77 -14.16
N THR A 264 -29.33 -10.18 -14.59
CA THR A 264 -30.18 -11.08 -13.81
C THR A 264 -29.82 -12.52 -14.18
N ARG A 265 -29.32 -13.28 -13.21
CA ARG A 265 -29.13 -14.74 -13.34
C ARG A 265 -30.26 -15.44 -12.59
N PRO A 266 -31.22 -16.07 -13.29
CA PRO A 266 -32.29 -16.81 -12.63
C PRO A 266 -31.77 -18.03 -11.85
N ALA A 267 -30.69 -18.66 -12.33
CA ALA A 267 -29.99 -19.76 -11.69
C ALA A 267 -28.52 -19.84 -12.17
N HIS A 268 -27.72 -20.73 -11.56
CA HIS A 268 -26.29 -20.89 -11.88
C HIS A 268 -26.01 -21.27 -13.35
N ASP A 269 -26.96 -21.97 -14.02
CA ASP A 269 -26.81 -22.49 -15.38
C ASP A 269 -27.81 -21.91 -16.41
N VAL A 270 -28.56 -20.86 -16.04
CA VAL A 270 -29.51 -20.21 -16.95
C VAL A 270 -28.84 -19.00 -17.61
N ALA A 271 -29.04 -18.84 -18.92
CA ALA A 271 -28.56 -17.71 -19.68
C ALA A 271 -28.96 -16.40 -18.99
N ALA A 272 -27.99 -15.54 -18.72
CA ALA A 272 -28.25 -14.30 -18.01
C ALA A 272 -28.98 -13.32 -18.94
N ALA A 273 -30.12 -12.80 -18.52
CA ALA A 273 -30.74 -11.66 -19.18
C ALA A 273 -29.97 -10.41 -18.77
N THR A 274 -29.56 -9.60 -19.76
CA THR A 274 -28.87 -8.33 -19.51
C THR A 274 -29.83 -7.21 -19.86
N GLU A 275 -30.39 -6.60 -18.82
CA GLU A 275 -31.21 -5.39 -18.97
C GLU A 275 -30.30 -4.18 -19.01
N VAL A 276 -30.62 -3.21 -19.88
CA VAL A 276 -29.86 -1.96 -20.00
C VAL A 276 -30.73 -0.80 -19.54
N THR A 277 -30.32 -0.13 -18.46
CA THR A 277 -30.96 1.09 -17.96
C THR A 277 -30.16 2.29 -18.40
N GLY A 278 -30.74 3.13 -19.26
CA GLY A 278 -30.10 4.33 -19.83
C GLY A 278 -30.33 4.42 -21.34
N ARG A 279 -30.06 5.59 -21.93
CA ARG A 279 -30.24 5.80 -23.38
C ARG A 279 -28.98 5.36 -24.13
N VAL A 280 -29.02 4.16 -24.70
CA VAL A 280 -27.91 3.60 -25.49
C VAL A 280 -28.16 3.58 -27.00
N ARG A 281 -29.43 3.69 -27.41
CA ARG A 281 -29.81 3.67 -28.83
C ARG A 281 -29.19 4.86 -29.57
N ASP A 282 -28.67 4.57 -30.77
CA ASP A 282 -28.02 5.51 -31.68
C ASP A 282 -26.75 6.18 -31.10
N LYS A 283 -26.13 5.56 -30.07
CA LYS A 283 -24.90 6.04 -29.42
C LYS A 283 -23.76 5.02 -29.48
N VAL A 284 -22.54 5.51 -29.33
CA VAL A 284 -21.36 4.68 -29.07
C VAL A 284 -21.26 4.39 -27.58
N ALA A 285 -21.27 3.11 -27.21
CA ALA A 285 -21.15 2.67 -25.84
C ALA A 285 -19.68 2.42 -25.46
N LEU A 286 -19.23 3.01 -24.34
CA LEU A 286 -17.91 2.77 -23.76
C LEU A 286 -18.10 2.02 -22.44
N VAL A 287 -17.71 0.75 -22.39
CA VAL A 287 -17.89 -0.12 -21.22
C VAL A 287 -16.62 -0.09 -20.38
N GLY A 288 -16.71 0.33 -19.13
CA GLY A 288 -15.56 0.37 -18.20
C GLY A 288 -15.71 -0.60 -17.04
N ASP A 289 -14.69 -1.42 -16.78
CA ASP A 289 -14.62 -2.31 -15.60
C ASP A 289 -13.23 -2.20 -14.94
N ASP A 290 -13.08 -2.71 -13.71
CA ASP A 290 -11.75 -2.76 -13.06
C ASP A 290 -10.85 -3.84 -13.64
N VAL A 291 -11.43 -4.97 -14.06
CA VAL A 291 -10.67 -6.11 -14.54
C VAL A 291 -11.47 -6.92 -15.55
N ILE A 292 -10.82 -7.39 -16.60
CA ILE A 292 -11.42 -8.26 -17.60
C ILE A 292 -10.89 -9.68 -17.39
N MET A 293 -11.77 -10.60 -16.96
CA MET A 293 -11.44 -12.02 -16.78
C MET A 293 -12.68 -12.89 -17.02
N PRO A 294 -12.65 -13.96 -17.83
CA PRO A 294 -12.00 -14.16 -19.14
C PRO A 294 -12.76 -13.47 -20.30
N GLY A 295 -13.47 -12.38 -20.03
CA GLY A 295 -14.17 -11.58 -21.06
C GLY A 295 -15.58 -12.03 -21.42
N GLY A 296 -16.07 -13.19 -20.95
CA GLY A 296 -17.42 -13.67 -21.28
C GLY A 296 -18.55 -12.73 -20.85
N THR A 297 -18.45 -12.11 -19.66
CA THR A 297 -19.42 -11.09 -19.22
C THR A 297 -19.41 -9.86 -20.11
N LEU A 298 -18.22 -9.43 -20.53
CA LEU A 298 -18.01 -8.27 -21.37
C LEU A 298 -18.60 -8.49 -22.77
N LEU A 299 -18.35 -9.66 -23.38
CA LEU A 299 -18.89 -10.03 -24.68
C LEU A 299 -20.43 -10.09 -24.67
N ALA A 300 -21.01 -10.68 -23.62
CA ALA A 300 -22.47 -10.71 -23.45
C ALA A 300 -23.05 -9.30 -23.29
N GLY A 301 -22.38 -8.45 -22.50
CA GLY A 301 -22.78 -7.03 -22.34
C GLY A 301 -22.69 -6.25 -23.65
N ALA A 302 -21.60 -6.41 -24.40
CA ALA A 302 -21.44 -5.78 -25.71
C ALA A 302 -22.52 -6.21 -26.71
N GLN A 303 -22.90 -7.50 -26.71
CA GLN A 303 -24.01 -7.96 -27.54
C GLN A 303 -25.34 -7.35 -27.11
N ALA A 304 -25.64 -7.34 -25.81
CA ALA A 304 -26.85 -6.71 -25.28
C ALA A 304 -26.94 -5.22 -25.65
N LEU A 305 -25.84 -4.48 -25.57
CA LEU A 305 -25.79 -3.07 -25.97
C LEU A 305 -26.11 -2.88 -27.45
N ARG A 306 -25.59 -3.74 -28.33
CA ARG A 306 -25.93 -3.72 -29.77
C ARG A 306 -27.39 -4.05 -30.02
N ASP A 307 -27.94 -5.05 -29.33
CA ASP A 307 -29.35 -5.41 -29.44
C ASP A 307 -30.29 -4.27 -28.98
N HIS A 308 -29.82 -3.42 -28.07
CA HIS A 308 -30.51 -2.20 -27.62
C HIS A 308 -30.26 -0.96 -28.51
N GLY A 309 -29.52 -1.12 -29.62
CA GLY A 309 -29.34 -0.10 -30.64
C GLY A 309 -28.07 0.74 -30.51
N ALA A 310 -27.07 0.33 -29.73
CA ALA A 310 -25.76 0.98 -29.76
C ALA A 310 -25.09 0.82 -31.13
N THR A 311 -24.52 1.90 -31.67
CA THR A 311 -23.90 1.92 -33.01
C THR A 311 -22.52 1.28 -33.03
N ALA A 312 -21.79 1.39 -31.91
CA ALA A 312 -20.53 0.73 -31.66
C ALA A 312 -20.35 0.48 -30.15
N VAL A 313 -19.51 -0.50 -29.79
CA VAL A 313 -19.15 -0.80 -28.41
C VAL A 313 -17.64 -0.85 -28.28
N TRP A 314 -17.10 -0.06 -27.35
CA TRP A 314 -15.70 -0.07 -26.94
C TRP A 314 -15.59 -0.55 -25.51
N VAL A 315 -14.44 -1.13 -25.18
CA VAL A 315 -14.08 -1.59 -23.84
C VAL A 315 -12.67 -1.10 -23.54
#